data_AF-A0A3D4UTR8-F1
#
_entry.id   AF-A0A3D4UTR8-F1
#
_cell.length_a   1.000
_cell.length_b   1.000
_cell.length_c   1.000
_cell.angle_alpha   90.00
_cell.angle_beta   90.00
_cell.angle_gamma   90.00
#
_symmetry.space_group_name_H-M   'P 1'
#
loop_
_entity.id
_entity.type
_entity.pdbx_description
1 polymer ?
#
loop_
_entity_poly.entity_id
_entity_poly.type
_entity_poly.pdbx_seq_one_letter_code
_entity_poly.pdbx_strand_id
1 'polypeptide(L)'
;MIEKKVSYLGLDKISTLIDDSSPNSLSYFRVKDVPDVLTGGKNLFKIRLRPGAFKIGSDIYIEILDYNGNPIYYEYSDILDKDGESRIVSMWVYGDTPPGDATIYIAGTAISYPDGSPIPSDQQEGVNVKWNKLVTVAPDKRNDSEINFSTYPTASITEKIVPYLNRSFTEGSRDQEYTVGKVDYQIRLDKTPFVRLSGGAKFTSSMEGGTLVVSSPSDTKPSGINLSNTEYRTKIKKILSEETAIVDRP
;
A
#
# COMPACT_ATOMS: atom_id res chain seq x y z
N MET A 1 16.25 -19.35 -13.26
CA MET A 1 14.78 -19.36 -13.35
C MET A 1 14.39 -20.72 -13.90
N ILE A 2 13.36 -21.38 -13.39
CA ILE A 2 12.90 -22.66 -13.96
C ILE A 2 11.82 -22.35 -14.99
N GLU A 3 12.05 -22.76 -16.22
CA GLU A 3 11.11 -22.60 -17.33
C GLU A 3 10.41 -23.94 -17.59
N LYS A 4 9.12 -23.87 -17.86
CA LYS A 4 8.34 -25.02 -18.31
C LYS A 4 8.26 -25.00 -19.83
N LYS A 5 8.19 -26.18 -20.43
CA LYS A 5 8.11 -26.35 -21.89
C LYS A 5 6.97 -27.30 -22.23
N VAL A 6 6.40 -27.10 -23.41
CA VAL A 6 5.36 -27.96 -23.99
C VAL A 6 5.86 -28.50 -25.33
N SER A 7 5.41 -29.71 -25.68
CA SER A 7 5.77 -30.33 -26.94
C SER A 7 5.01 -29.70 -28.11
N TYR A 8 5.65 -29.66 -29.27
CA TYR A 8 5.02 -29.29 -30.53
C TYR A 8 4.02 -30.38 -30.96
N LEU A 9 2.80 -29.96 -31.31
CA LEU A 9 1.68 -30.79 -31.74
C LEU A 9 1.48 -30.74 -33.27
N GLY A 10 1.88 -29.65 -33.93
CA GLY A 10 1.79 -29.50 -35.38
C GLY A 10 0.41 -29.11 -35.90
N LEU A 11 -0.38 -28.38 -35.12
CA LEU A 11 -1.70 -27.86 -35.51
C LEU A 11 -1.59 -26.82 -36.64
N ASP A 12 -0.44 -26.19 -36.82
CA ASP A 12 -0.13 -25.33 -37.97
C ASP A 12 -0.18 -26.10 -39.30
N LYS A 13 0.19 -27.39 -39.29
CA LYS A 13 0.34 -28.22 -40.50
C LYS A 13 -0.86 -29.10 -40.82
N ILE A 14 -1.76 -29.34 -39.86
CA ILE A 14 -2.94 -30.17 -40.12
C ILE A 14 -3.92 -29.43 -41.04
N SER A 15 -4.43 -30.15 -42.04
CA SER A 15 -5.58 -29.69 -42.83
C SER A 15 -6.86 -30.17 -42.15
N THR A 16 -7.82 -29.27 -41.98
CA THR A 16 -9.10 -29.54 -41.32
C THR A 16 -10.26 -29.40 -42.30
N LEU A 17 -11.39 -30.06 -42.02
CA LEU A 17 -12.62 -29.90 -42.78
C LEU A 17 -13.17 -28.47 -42.64
N ILE A 18 -13.04 -27.91 -41.44
CA ILE A 18 -13.53 -26.57 -41.10
C ILE A 18 -12.35 -25.74 -40.58
N ASP A 19 -12.02 -24.68 -41.31
CA ASP A 19 -11.13 -23.62 -40.86
C ASP A 19 -11.99 -22.46 -40.34
N ASP A 20 -12.13 -22.36 -39.02
CA ASP A 20 -12.88 -21.30 -38.36
C ASP A 20 -12.05 -20.01 -38.34
N SER A 21 -12.39 -19.08 -39.22
CA SER A 21 -11.76 -17.76 -39.31
C SER A 21 -12.53 -16.68 -38.53
N SER A 22 -13.56 -17.04 -37.76
CA SER A 22 -14.36 -16.06 -37.03
C SER A 22 -13.57 -15.51 -35.83
N PRO A 23 -13.65 -14.20 -35.50
CA PRO A 23 -12.78 -13.60 -34.47
C PRO A 23 -12.84 -14.27 -33.09
N ASN A 24 -14.02 -14.80 -32.72
CA ASN A 24 -14.26 -15.39 -31.40
C ASN A 24 -14.71 -16.87 -31.47
N SER A 25 -14.72 -17.51 -32.63
CA SER A 25 -15.16 -18.91 -32.77
C SER A 25 -16.55 -19.20 -32.16
N LEU A 26 -17.57 -18.37 -32.46
CA LEU A 26 -18.87 -18.45 -31.79
C LEU A 26 -19.60 -19.81 -31.99
N SER A 27 -19.30 -20.48 -33.10
CA SER A 27 -19.86 -21.79 -33.47
C SER A 27 -19.12 -22.97 -32.83
N TYR A 28 -17.90 -22.77 -32.30
CA TYR A 28 -17.07 -23.85 -31.78
C TYR A 28 -16.45 -23.51 -30.42
N PHE A 29 -15.31 -22.81 -30.39
CA PHE A 29 -14.48 -22.66 -29.19
C PHE A 29 -14.87 -21.48 -28.29
N ARG A 30 -15.67 -20.53 -28.81
CA ARG A 30 -16.12 -19.29 -28.15
C ARG A 30 -15.02 -18.62 -27.33
N VAL A 31 -13.94 -18.30 -28.02
CA VAL A 31 -12.75 -17.70 -27.42
C VAL A 31 -13.05 -16.27 -26.98
N LYS A 32 -12.60 -15.89 -25.80
CA LYS A 32 -12.77 -14.55 -25.22
C LYS A 32 -11.46 -14.05 -24.64
N ASP A 33 -11.35 -12.73 -24.54
CA ASP A 33 -10.24 -12.02 -23.90
C ASP A 33 -8.87 -12.44 -24.44
N VAL A 34 -8.78 -12.77 -25.75
CA VAL A 34 -7.50 -13.12 -26.38
C VAL A 34 -6.70 -11.84 -26.60
N PRO A 35 -5.57 -11.64 -25.89
CA PRO A 35 -4.77 -10.44 -26.03
C PRO A 35 -4.21 -10.33 -27.46
N ASP A 36 -4.16 -9.12 -27.99
CA ASP A 36 -3.49 -8.85 -29.26
C ASP A 36 -1.96 -8.83 -29.09
N VAL A 37 -1.49 -8.58 -27.86
CA VAL A 37 -0.06 -8.58 -27.50
C VAL A 37 0.17 -9.44 -26.26
N LEU A 38 1.03 -10.47 -26.38
CA LEU A 38 1.55 -11.26 -25.28
C LEU A 38 2.72 -10.53 -24.62
N THR A 39 2.51 -10.07 -23.39
CA THR A 39 3.53 -9.37 -22.59
C THR A 39 4.44 -10.35 -21.84
N GLY A 40 5.57 -9.87 -21.32
CA GLY A 40 6.46 -10.70 -20.50
C GLY A 40 5.76 -11.34 -19.29
N GLY A 41 6.01 -12.62 -19.06
CA GLY A 41 5.40 -13.40 -17.98
C GLY A 41 4.07 -14.05 -18.37
N LYS A 42 3.11 -14.07 -17.45
CA LYS A 42 1.86 -14.82 -17.59
C LYS A 42 0.77 -14.03 -18.32
N ASN A 43 0.27 -14.56 -19.42
CA ASN A 43 -0.88 -14.05 -20.18
C ASN A 43 -2.03 -15.06 -20.08
N LEU A 44 -3.24 -14.65 -20.41
CA LEU A 44 -4.40 -15.52 -20.36
C LEU A 44 -5.42 -15.21 -21.46
N PHE A 45 -6.21 -16.22 -21.82
CA PHE A 45 -7.45 -16.07 -22.57
C PHE A 45 -8.45 -17.13 -22.08
N LYS A 46 -9.70 -17.05 -22.55
CA LYS A 46 -10.77 -17.93 -22.09
C LYS A 46 -11.38 -18.68 -23.26
N ILE A 47 -11.77 -19.92 -23.00
CA ILE A 47 -12.50 -20.76 -23.96
C ILE A 47 -13.79 -21.27 -23.34
N ARG A 48 -14.83 -21.37 -24.16
CA ARG A 48 -16.10 -21.98 -23.79
C ARG A 48 -16.65 -22.76 -24.97
N LEU A 49 -16.46 -24.07 -24.94
CA LEU A 49 -16.94 -24.94 -26.01
C LEU A 49 -18.45 -24.78 -26.20
N ARG A 50 -18.91 -24.64 -27.45
CA ARG A 50 -20.33 -24.63 -27.78
C ARG A 50 -20.93 -25.99 -27.41
N PRO A 51 -21.97 -26.04 -26.56
CA PRO A 51 -22.63 -27.29 -26.22
C PRO A 51 -23.15 -28.01 -27.47
N GLY A 52 -22.88 -29.31 -27.58
CA GLY A 52 -23.30 -30.13 -28.70
C GLY A 52 -22.57 -29.86 -30.03
N ALA A 53 -21.50 -29.05 -30.05
CA ALA A 53 -20.71 -28.84 -31.27
C ALA A 53 -19.61 -29.89 -31.46
N PHE A 54 -19.17 -30.56 -30.38
CA PHE A 54 -18.03 -31.48 -30.38
C PHE A 54 -18.43 -32.92 -30.06
N LYS A 55 -17.62 -33.88 -30.53
CA LYS A 55 -17.78 -35.30 -30.25
C LYS A 55 -17.53 -35.57 -28.76
N ILE A 56 -18.43 -36.31 -28.13
CA ILE A 56 -18.28 -36.64 -26.71
C ILE A 56 -17.04 -37.51 -26.52
N GLY A 57 -16.18 -37.14 -25.57
CA GLY A 57 -14.94 -37.85 -25.28
C GLY A 57 -13.76 -37.53 -26.20
N SER A 58 -13.91 -36.59 -27.15
CA SER A 58 -12.75 -36.09 -27.92
C SER A 58 -12.01 -34.99 -27.18
N ASP A 59 -10.69 -34.94 -27.36
CA ASP A 59 -9.85 -33.89 -26.81
C ASP A 59 -9.96 -32.55 -27.58
N ILE A 60 -9.64 -31.47 -26.88
CA ILE A 60 -9.40 -30.16 -27.47
C ILE A 60 -7.90 -29.89 -27.42
N TYR A 61 -7.32 -29.60 -28.56
CA TYR A 61 -5.90 -29.33 -28.71
C TYR A 61 -5.66 -27.83 -28.78
N ILE A 62 -4.63 -27.37 -28.07
CA ILE A 62 -4.19 -25.97 -28.08
C ILE A 62 -2.71 -25.98 -28.41
N GLU A 63 -2.28 -25.09 -29.29
CA GLU A 63 -0.87 -24.89 -29.59
C GLU A 63 -0.62 -23.41 -29.82
N ILE A 64 0.45 -22.87 -29.24
CA ILE A 64 0.84 -21.48 -29.43
C ILE A 64 2.26 -21.51 -29.96
N LEU A 65 2.47 -20.99 -31.17
CA LEU A 65 3.78 -20.99 -31.81
C LEU A 65 4.33 -19.58 -31.86
N ASP A 66 5.57 -19.40 -31.41
CA ASP A 66 6.31 -18.15 -31.55
C ASP A 66 6.73 -17.89 -33.01
N TYR A 67 7.39 -16.76 -33.25
CA TYR A 67 7.91 -16.36 -34.56
C TYR A 67 8.83 -17.40 -35.21
N ASN A 68 9.56 -18.18 -34.42
CA ASN A 68 10.47 -19.23 -34.89
C ASN A 68 9.76 -20.59 -35.06
N GLY A 69 8.46 -20.67 -34.78
CA GLY A 69 7.69 -21.91 -34.79
C GLY A 69 7.90 -22.78 -33.55
N ASN A 70 8.48 -22.24 -32.47
CA ASN A 70 8.63 -22.99 -31.22
C ASN A 70 7.36 -22.86 -30.35
N PRO A 71 6.96 -23.93 -29.64
CA PRO A 71 5.82 -23.86 -28.73
C PRO A 71 6.07 -22.93 -27.54
N ILE A 72 5.15 -22.00 -27.32
CA ILE A 72 5.03 -21.22 -26.09
C ILE A 72 4.30 -22.07 -25.06
N TYR A 73 4.85 -22.12 -23.85
CA TYR A 73 4.28 -22.91 -22.76
C TYR A 73 2.89 -22.41 -22.35
N TYR A 74 1.95 -23.33 -22.14
CA TYR A 74 0.62 -23.03 -21.66
C TYR A 74 0.09 -24.10 -20.69
N GLU A 75 -0.88 -23.71 -19.88
CA GLU A 75 -1.66 -24.57 -18.98
C GLU A 75 -3.12 -24.15 -19.08
N TYR A 76 -4.05 -25.09 -18.94
CA TYR A 76 -5.46 -24.78 -18.71
C TYR A 76 -5.81 -25.05 -17.26
N SER A 77 -6.71 -24.23 -16.70
CA SER A 77 -7.19 -24.44 -15.33
C SER A 77 -8.37 -25.40 -15.29
N ASP A 78 -8.42 -26.23 -14.24
CA ASP A 78 -9.62 -26.99 -13.88
C ASP A 78 -10.71 -26.12 -13.26
N ILE A 79 -10.33 -24.92 -12.80
CA ILE A 79 -11.26 -23.95 -12.20
C ILE A 79 -11.95 -23.17 -13.32
N LEU A 80 -13.27 -23.08 -13.23
CA LEU A 80 -14.08 -22.24 -14.11
C LEU A 80 -13.88 -20.76 -13.77
N ASP A 81 -13.90 -19.90 -14.77
CA ASP A 81 -13.80 -18.45 -14.58
C ASP A 81 -14.99 -17.90 -13.75
N LYS A 82 -14.96 -16.61 -13.41
CA LYS A 82 -16.04 -15.91 -12.68
C LYS A 82 -17.43 -16.08 -13.33
N ASP A 83 -17.49 -16.37 -14.62
CA ASP A 83 -18.74 -16.64 -15.35
C ASP A 83 -19.32 -18.05 -15.10
N GLY A 84 -18.56 -18.94 -14.45
CA GLY A 84 -18.97 -20.30 -14.11
C GLY A 84 -19.02 -21.27 -15.30
N GLU A 85 -18.56 -20.87 -16.50
CA GLU A 85 -18.74 -21.65 -17.72
C GLU A 85 -17.49 -21.70 -18.61
N SER A 86 -16.60 -20.71 -18.48
CA SER A 86 -15.38 -20.61 -19.30
C SER A 86 -14.18 -21.24 -18.59
N ARG A 87 -13.31 -21.90 -19.34
CA ARG A 87 -12.00 -22.36 -18.86
C ARG A 87 -10.93 -21.33 -19.21
N ILE A 88 -9.99 -21.12 -18.28
CA ILE A 88 -8.88 -20.20 -18.46
C ILE A 88 -7.69 -20.96 -19.03
N VAL A 89 -7.13 -20.44 -20.13
CA VAL A 89 -5.85 -20.88 -20.69
C VAL A 89 -4.80 -19.83 -20.35
N SER A 90 -3.80 -20.25 -19.59
CA SER A 90 -2.65 -19.44 -19.19
C SER A 90 -1.46 -19.73 -20.09
N MET A 91 -0.75 -18.71 -20.52
CA MET A 91 0.41 -18.80 -21.40
C MET A 91 1.59 -18.05 -20.79
N TRP A 92 2.82 -18.53 -20.98
CA TRP A 92 4.01 -17.91 -20.41
C TRP A 92 4.97 -17.44 -21.49
N VAL A 93 5.21 -16.14 -21.55
CA VAL A 93 6.29 -15.53 -22.34
C VAL A 93 7.49 -15.36 -21.43
N TYR A 94 8.55 -16.11 -21.68
CA TYR A 94 9.81 -16.01 -20.95
C TYR A 94 10.71 -14.94 -21.57
N GLY A 95 11.75 -14.52 -20.85
CA GLY A 95 12.65 -13.45 -21.31
C GLY A 95 13.46 -13.81 -22.56
N ASP A 96 13.60 -15.10 -22.87
CA ASP A 96 14.25 -15.63 -24.06
C ASP A 96 13.28 -15.95 -25.21
N THR A 97 11.97 -15.78 -25.00
CA THR A 97 10.97 -15.96 -26.06
C THR A 97 11.19 -14.86 -27.11
N PRO A 98 11.30 -15.18 -28.42
CA PRO A 98 11.59 -14.19 -29.43
C PRO A 98 10.44 -13.18 -29.58
N PRO A 99 10.73 -11.86 -29.65
CA PRO A 99 9.71 -10.87 -30.01
C PRO A 99 9.31 -11.03 -31.48
N GLY A 100 8.02 -10.84 -31.77
CA GLY A 100 7.49 -10.98 -33.13
C GLY A 100 6.10 -11.59 -33.15
N ASP A 101 5.66 -12.01 -34.34
CA ASP A 101 4.34 -12.60 -34.52
C ASP A 101 4.31 -14.05 -34.00
N ALA A 102 3.27 -14.36 -33.24
CA ALA A 102 2.94 -15.70 -32.77
C ALA A 102 1.53 -16.07 -33.19
N THR A 103 1.24 -17.36 -33.29
CA THR A 103 -0.09 -17.84 -33.67
C THR A 103 -0.63 -18.80 -32.62
N ILE A 104 -1.85 -18.53 -32.17
CA ILE A 104 -2.63 -19.42 -31.29
C ILE A 104 -3.49 -20.31 -32.18
N TYR A 105 -3.38 -21.62 -32.01
CA TYR A 105 -4.20 -22.64 -32.65
C TYR A 105 -5.06 -23.34 -31.62
N ILE A 106 -6.34 -23.55 -31.94
CA ILE A 106 -7.25 -24.40 -31.17
C ILE A 106 -7.94 -25.35 -32.14
N ALA A 107 -7.93 -26.65 -31.83
CA ALA A 107 -8.47 -27.66 -32.73
C ALA A 107 -9.25 -28.74 -31.97
N GLY A 108 -10.19 -29.39 -32.65
CA GLY A 108 -11.00 -30.46 -32.07
C GLY A 108 -11.82 -31.23 -33.11
N THR A 109 -12.69 -32.11 -32.60
CA THR A 109 -13.59 -32.93 -33.42
C THR A 109 -15.02 -32.41 -33.31
N ALA A 110 -15.45 -31.62 -34.28
CA ALA A 110 -16.82 -31.16 -34.44
C ALA A 110 -17.76 -32.26 -34.96
N ILE A 111 -19.03 -32.20 -34.56
CA ILE A 111 -20.12 -33.07 -35.04
C ILE A 111 -21.16 -32.33 -35.87
N SER A 112 -21.04 -31.00 -35.99
CA SER A 112 -21.93 -30.16 -36.79
C SER A 112 -21.19 -29.01 -37.45
N TYR A 113 -21.67 -28.62 -38.63
CA TYR A 113 -21.26 -27.42 -39.34
C TYR A 113 -21.79 -26.15 -38.64
N PRO A 114 -21.31 -24.94 -39.00
CA PRO A 114 -21.75 -23.70 -38.37
C PRO A 114 -23.26 -23.42 -38.50
N ASP A 115 -23.90 -23.96 -39.55
CA ASP A 115 -25.34 -23.88 -39.78
C ASP A 115 -26.15 -24.90 -38.94
N GLY A 116 -25.48 -25.78 -38.19
CA GLY A 116 -26.07 -26.81 -37.36
C GLY A 116 -26.33 -28.14 -38.09
N SER A 117 -26.04 -28.24 -39.38
CA SER A 117 -26.15 -29.51 -40.10
C SER A 117 -25.11 -30.52 -39.59
N PRO A 118 -25.44 -31.82 -39.51
CA PRO A 118 -24.54 -32.82 -38.95
C PRO A 118 -23.35 -33.10 -39.90
N ILE A 119 -22.17 -33.30 -39.32
CA ILE A 119 -20.98 -33.77 -40.06
C ILE A 119 -21.10 -35.30 -40.21
N PRO A 120 -20.85 -35.89 -41.40
CA PRO A 120 -20.78 -37.34 -41.60
C PRO A 120 -19.81 -38.05 -40.64
N SER A 121 -20.15 -39.26 -40.18
CA SER A 121 -19.41 -39.96 -39.12
C SER A 121 -17.96 -40.31 -39.49
N ASP A 122 -17.71 -40.62 -40.76
CA ASP A 122 -16.38 -40.85 -41.34
C ASP A 122 -15.47 -39.62 -41.27
N GLN A 123 -16.06 -38.41 -41.27
CA GLN A 123 -15.37 -37.14 -41.10
C GLN A 123 -15.20 -36.72 -39.63
N GLN A 124 -15.55 -37.60 -38.68
CA GLN A 124 -15.41 -37.40 -37.23
C GLN A 124 -14.36 -38.32 -36.58
N GLU A 125 -13.47 -38.94 -37.38
CA GLU A 125 -12.41 -39.85 -36.89
C GLU A 125 -11.12 -39.14 -36.46
N GLY A 126 -11.13 -37.81 -36.40
CA GLY A 126 -9.99 -37.02 -35.93
C GLY A 126 -10.33 -35.54 -35.77
N VAL A 127 -9.29 -34.72 -35.66
CA VAL A 127 -9.45 -33.27 -35.67
C VAL A 127 -9.99 -32.84 -37.03
N ASN A 128 -11.12 -32.15 -37.03
CA ASN A 128 -11.81 -31.72 -38.26
C ASN A 128 -12.19 -30.23 -38.23
N VAL A 129 -12.02 -29.55 -37.09
CA VAL A 129 -12.19 -28.10 -36.97
C VAL A 129 -10.95 -27.48 -36.33
N LYS A 130 -10.49 -26.37 -36.89
CA LYS A 130 -9.37 -25.57 -36.39
C LYS A 130 -9.71 -24.09 -36.40
N TRP A 131 -9.37 -23.39 -35.33
CA TRP A 131 -9.41 -21.93 -35.23
C TRP A 131 -7.98 -21.42 -34.99
N ASN A 132 -7.66 -20.26 -35.53
CA ASN A 132 -6.38 -19.61 -35.26
C ASN A 132 -6.50 -18.09 -35.14
N LYS A 133 -5.58 -17.49 -34.37
CA LYS A 133 -5.43 -16.04 -34.24
C LYS A 133 -3.95 -15.66 -34.16
N LEU A 134 -3.58 -14.64 -34.93
CA LEU A 134 -2.28 -13.97 -34.85
C LEU A 134 -2.24 -13.04 -33.64
N VAL A 135 -1.15 -13.08 -32.89
CA VAL A 135 -0.87 -12.20 -31.74
C VAL A 135 0.60 -11.77 -31.79
N THR A 136 0.94 -10.63 -31.20
CA THR A 136 2.32 -10.17 -31.14
C THR A 136 2.95 -10.53 -29.79
N VAL A 137 4.16 -11.07 -29.78
CA VAL A 137 4.95 -11.34 -28.57
C VAL A 137 5.89 -10.17 -28.30
N ALA A 138 5.80 -9.63 -27.09
CA ALA A 138 6.64 -8.53 -26.60
C ALA A 138 7.15 -8.86 -25.18
N PRO A 139 8.24 -9.63 -25.05
CA PRO A 139 8.76 -10.11 -23.76
C PRO A 139 9.20 -8.97 -22.83
N ASP A 140 9.75 -7.89 -23.40
CA ASP A 140 10.21 -6.72 -22.66
C ASP A 140 9.06 -5.78 -22.23
N LYS A 141 7.86 -5.98 -22.80
CA LYS A 141 6.70 -5.19 -22.42
C LYS A 141 6.22 -5.65 -21.04
N ARG A 142 6.13 -4.70 -20.10
CA ARG A 142 5.57 -4.95 -18.77
C ARG A 142 4.13 -5.43 -18.89
N ASN A 143 3.82 -6.52 -18.19
CA ASN A 143 2.47 -7.05 -18.09
C ASN A 143 1.57 -6.14 -17.25
N ASP A 144 0.45 -5.73 -17.86
CA ASP A 144 -0.61 -4.88 -17.30
C ASP A 144 -1.96 -5.60 -17.23
N SER A 145 -1.97 -6.93 -17.39
CA SER A 145 -3.18 -7.76 -17.31
C SER A 145 -3.84 -7.74 -15.93
N GLU A 146 -5.16 -7.89 -15.89
CA GLU A 146 -5.92 -8.00 -14.63
C GLU A 146 -5.44 -9.20 -13.80
N ILE A 147 -5.25 -8.98 -12.49
CA ILE A 147 -4.94 -10.05 -11.54
C ILE A 147 -6.23 -10.79 -11.19
N ASN A 148 -6.34 -12.07 -11.57
CA ASN A 148 -7.46 -12.91 -11.15
C ASN A 148 -7.12 -13.65 -9.85
N PHE A 149 -7.79 -13.28 -8.74
CA PHE A 149 -7.61 -13.93 -7.44
C PHE A 149 -8.53 -15.15 -7.32
N SER A 150 -7.96 -16.30 -6.94
CA SER A 150 -8.76 -17.47 -6.55
C SER A 150 -9.47 -17.27 -5.20
N THR A 151 -8.80 -16.56 -4.28
CA THR A 151 -9.35 -16.13 -2.99
C THR A 151 -9.03 -14.66 -2.80
N TYR A 152 -10.04 -13.84 -2.52
CA TYR A 152 -9.82 -12.42 -2.27
C TYR A 152 -9.00 -12.22 -0.98
N PRO A 153 -7.97 -11.36 -1.00
CA PRO A 153 -7.21 -11.04 0.20
C PRO A 153 -8.11 -10.31 1.21
N THR A 154 -7.96 -10.62 2.49
CA THR A 154 -8.63 -9.91 3.58
C THR A 154 -7.66 -8.91 4.21
N ALA A 155 -8.10 -7.66 4.38
CA ALA A 155 -7.39 -6.65 5.15
C ALA A 155 -8.09 -6.50 6.52
N SER A 156 -7.33 -6.55 7.61
CA SER A 156 -7.83 -6.25 8.95
C SER A 156 -7.12 -5.02 9.51
N ILE A 157 -7.91 -4.12 10.11
CA ILE A 157 -7.41 -2.95 10.83
C ILE A 157 -7.64 -3.23 12.31
N THR A 158 -6.56 -3.20 13.09
CA THR A 158 -6.64 -3.34 14.54
C THR A 158 -6.17 -2.06 15.18
N GLU A 159 -7.03 -1.42 15.96
CA GLU A 159 -6.63 -0.27 16.79
C GLU A 159 -5.79 -0.77 17.96
N LYS A 160 -4.60 -0.19 18.14
CA LYS A 160 -3.74 -0.46 19.28
C LYS A 160 -3.90 0.67 20.29
N ILE A 161 -4.77 0.47 21.27
CA ILE A 161 -4.91 1.38 22.41
C ILE A 161 -3.76 1.12 23.37
N VAL A 162 -2.88 2.11 23.55
CA VAL A 162 -1.80 2.08 24.54
C VAL A 162 -2.16 2.96 25.74
N PRO A 163 -1.97 2.49 26.98
CA PRO A 163 -2.18 3.33 28.15
C PRO A 163 -1.11 4.43 28.20
N TYR A 164 -1.53 5.65 28.53
CA TYR A 164 -0.64 6.76 28.84
C TYR A 164 -0.94 7.28 30.24
N LEU A 165 0.10 7.73 30.94
CA LEU A 165 -0.03 8.33 32.27
C LEU A 165 -0.48 9.78 32.13
N ASN A 166 -1.67 10.08 32.61
CA ASN A 166 -2.14 11.45 32.79
C ASN A 166 -1.91 11.86 34.26
N ARG A 167 -1.13 12.93 34.49
CA ARG A 167 -0.96 13.47 35.85
C ARG A 167 -2.11 14.42 36.15
N SER A 168 -3.07 13.98 36.97
CA SER A 168 -4.07 14.87 37.56
C SER A 168 -3.56 15.41 38.89
N PHE A 169 -3.62 16.72 39.07
CA PHE A 169 -3.45 17.36 40.37
C PHE A 169 -4.84 17.65 40.94
N THR A 170 -5.08 17.30 42.20
CA THR A 170 -6.34 17.61 42.90
C THR A 170 -6.51 19.14 42.97
N GLU A 171 -7.67 19.65 42.56
CA GLU A 171 -8.00 21.06 42.70
C GLU A 171 -7.85 21.50 44.16
N GLY A 172 -7.05 22.56 44.38
CA GLY A 172 -6.92 23.21 45.68
C GLY A 172 -5.62 22.95 46.45
N SER A 173 -4.78 21.96 46.13
CA SER A 173 -3.46 21.81 46.76
C SER A 173 -2.37 22.43 45.88
N ARG A 174 -2.27 23.76 45.92
CA ARG A 174 -0.97 24.39 45.68
C ARG A 174 -0.24 24.36 47.01
N ASP A 175 0.72 23.45 47.16
CA ASP A 175 1.66 23.49 48.28
C ASP A 175 2.57 24.71 48.06
N GLN A 176 2.07 25.89 48.36
CA GLN A 176 2.82 27.14 48.37
C GLN A 176 3.46 27.25 49.75
N GLU A 177 4.73 26.88 49.82
CA GLU A 177 5.55 27.10 51.00
C GLU A 177 6.00 28.57 51.00
N TYR A 178 5.56 29.34 51.99
CA TYR A 178 5.96 30.72 52.18
C TYR A 178 7.04 30.80 53.25
N THR A 179 8.20 31.33 52.90
CA THR A 179 9.23 31.71 53.89
C THR A 179 9.15 33.23 54.10
N VAL A 180 8.91 33.66 55.34
CA VAL A 180 8.85 35.09 55.70
C VAL A 180 10.18 35.50 56.33
N GLY A 181 10.71 36.64 55.92
CA GLY A 181 11.97 37.18 56.43
C GLY A 181 12.14 38.65 56.10
N LYS A 182 13.22 39.26 56.60
CA LYS A 182 13.60 40.63 56.19
C LYS A 182 14.43 40.55 54.92
N VAL A 183 14.28 41.54 54.06
CA VAL A 183 15.05 41.64 52.83
C VAL A 183 15.61 43.05 52.67
N ASP A 184 16.87 43.11 52.25
CA ASP A 184 17.52 44.35 51.83
C ASP A 184 17.63 44.34 50.30
N TYR A 185 17.08 45.36 49.66
CA TYR A 185 17.18 45.55 48.21
C TYR A 185 18.30 46.54 47.88
N GLN A 186 19.18 46.16 46.96
CA GLN A 186 20.30 46.99 46.54
C GLN A 186 20.52 46.89 45.02
N ILE A 187 20.97 47.99 44.42
CA ILE A 187 21.38 48.04 43.01
C ILE A 187 22.91 48.11 42.98
N ARG A 188 23.55 47.16 42.31
CA ARG A 188 25.01 47.16 42.11
C ARG A 188 25.43 48.24 41.11
N LEU A 189 26.74 48.52 41.04
CA LEU A 189 27.33 49.48 40.11
C LEU A 189 27.00 49.17 38.63
N ASP A 190 26.82 47.89 38.29
CA ASP A 190 26.42 47.40 36.96
C ASP A 190 24.91 47.53 36.68
N LYS A 191 24.17 48.17 37.59
CA LYS A 191 22.70 48.33 37.56
C LYS A 191 21.92 47.02 37.74
N THR A 192 22.56 45.94 38.18
CA THR A 192 21.88 44.69 38.52
C THR A 192 21.23 44.80 39.89
N PRO A 193 19.89 44.65 39.99
CA PRO A 193 19.22 44.63 41.27
C PRO A 193 19.39 43.26 41.93
N PHE A 194 19.71 43.27 43.21
CA PHE A 194 19.81 42.06 44.00
C PHE A 194 19.20 42.29 45.38
N VAL A 195 18.80 41.19 45.98
CA VAL A 195 18.24 41.15 47.32
C VAL A 195 19.12 40.31 48.22
N ARG A 196 19.21 40.71 49.48
CA ARG A 196 19.85 39.94 50.55
C ARG A 196 18.83 39.67 51.65
N LEU A 197 18.67 38.41 52.03
CA LEU A 197 17.85 38.02 53.16
C LEU A 197 18.58 38.27 54.48
N SER A 198 17.83 38.68 55.49
CA SER A 198 18.29 38.80 56.87
C SER A 198 17.23 38.25 57.82
N GLY A 199 17.66 37.76 59.01
CA GLY A 199 16.75 37.22 60.02
C GLY A 199 16.37 35.74 59.86
N GLY A 200 17.22 34.93 59.22
CA GLY A 200 17.12 33.46 59.24
C GLY A 200 16.35 32.83 58.08
N ALA A 201 15.68 33.61 57.24
CA ALA A 201 15.10 33.14 55.98
C ALA A 201 16.21 32.76 54.98
N LYS A 202 16.00 31.68 54.22
CA LYS A 202 16.94 31.20 53.22
C LYS A 202 16.26 30.99 51.87
N PHE A 203 16.96 31.33 50.79
CA PHE A 203 16.61 30.92 49.44
C PHE A 203 16.94 29.44 49.23
N THR A 204 16.03 28.73 48.59
CA THR A 204 16.25 27.38 48.05
C THR A 204 16.10 27.43 46.53
N SER A 205 16.73 26.51 45.81
CA SER A 205 16.71 26.50 44.33
C SER A 205 15.30 26.47 43.74
N SER A 206 14.31 25.95 44.45
CA SER A 206 12.90 25.94 44.03
C SER A 206 12.25 27.33 44.00
N MET A 207 12.86 28.35 44.61
CA MET A 207 12.34 29.72 44.62
C MET A 207 12.74 30.53 43.37
N GLU A 208 13.62 30.01 42.50
CA GLU A 208 13.98 30.66 41.24
C GLU A 208 12.76 30.73 40.30
N GLY A 209 12.50 31.89 39.70
CA GLY A 209 11.27 32.19 38.95
C GLY A 209 10.06 32.55 39.82
N GLY A 210 10.16 32.40 41.14
CA GLY A 210 9.14 32.79 42.12
C GLY A 210 8.95 34.31 42.25
N THR A 211 7.93 34.72 43.00
CA THR A 211 7.65 36.14 43.28
C THR A 211 8.05 36.50 44.70
N LEU A 212 8.89 37.53 44.85
CA LEU A 212 9.20 38.16 46.12
C LEU A 212 8.23 39.33 46.35
N VAL A 213 7.64 39.39 47.53
CA VAL A 213 6.73 40.46 47.96
C VAL A 213 7.25 41.07 49.26
N VAL A 214 7.37 42.39 49.31
CA VAL A 214 7.71 43.16 50.50
C VAL A 214 6.56 44.10 50.80
N SER A 215 5.73 43.74 51.78
CA SER A 215 4.48 44.45 52.08
C SER A 215 4.69 45.78 52.82
N SER A 216 5.86 46.00 53.42
CA SER A 216 6.18 47.22 54.18
C SER A 216 7.69 47.57 54.07
N PRO A 217 8.16 48.04 52.90
CA PRO A 217 9.52 48.50 52.71
C PRO A 217 9.76 49.78 53.50
N SER A 218 10.92 49.87 54.13
CA SER A 218 11.41 51.09 54.76
C SER A 218 12.39 51.78 53.81
N ASP A 219 11.96 52.85 53.14
CA ASP A 219 12.85 53.65 52.30
C ASP A 219 13.73 54.58 53.14
N THR A 220 15.03 54.63 52.84
CA THR A 220 16.00 55.42 53.60
C THR A 220 16.44 56.74 52.93
N LYS A 221 15.74 57.26 51.89
CA LYS A 221 16.05 58.58 51.25
C LYS A 221 14.85 59.27 50.54
N PRO A 222 14.86 60.62 50.42
CA PRO A 222 14.80 61.66 51.45
C PRO A 222 13.35 62.05 51.81
N SER A 223 13.16 62.73 52.95
CA SER A 223 11.86 63.13 53.50
C SER A 223 11.10 64.10 52.58
N GLY A 224 9.80 63.82 52.33
CA GLY A 224 8.88 64.76 51.64
C GLY A 224 7.97 64.17 50.56
N ILE A 225 8.01 62.86 50.30
CA ILE A 225 7.15 62.19 49.31
C ILE A 225 6.17 61.27 50.02
N ASN A 226 4.86 61.52 49.87
CA ASN A 226 3.81 60.61 50.32
C ASN A 226 3.61 59.53 49.25
N LEU A 227 4.02 58.29 49.53
CA LEU A 227 3.82 57.15 48.65
C LEU A 227 2.47 56.49 48.97
N SER A 228 1.60 56.32 47.97
CA SER A 228 0.25 55.74 48.11
C SER A 228 0.19 54.23 47.88
N ASN A 229 1.33 53.58 47.59
CA ASN A 229 1.43 52.13 47.49
C ASN A 229 2.75 51.70 48.13
N THR A 230 2.66 51.00 49.26
CA THR A 230 3.82 50.59 50.07
C THR A 230 4.19 49.14 49.83
N GLU A 231 3.67 48.45 48.80
CA GLU A 231 4.09 47.08 48.52
C GLU A 231 5.07 47.03 47.34
N TYR A 232 6.20 46.34 47.53
CA TYR A 232 7.16 46.05 46.48
C TYR A 232 7.03 44.59 46.03
N ARG A 233 6.95 44.35 44.72
CA ARG A 233 6.90 43.00 44.11
C ARG A 233 7.93 42.87 43.01
N THR A 234 8.64 41.73 42.97
CA THR A 234 9.58 41.40 41.89
C THR A 234 9.69 39.89 41.69
N LYS A 235 10.20 39.47 40.53
CA LYS A 235 10.52 38.06 40.26
C LYS A 235 11.97 37.75 40.65
N ILE A 236 12.17 36.56 41.21
CA ILE A 236 13.50 36.03 41.51
C ILE A 236 14.08 35.50 40.21
N LYS A 237 15.04 36.21 39.63
CA LYS A 237 15.65 35.85 38.35
C LYS A 237 16.68 34.73 38.50
N LYS A 238 17.47 34.80 39.57
CA LYS A 238 18.54 33.83 39.84
C LYS A 238 18.94 33.84 41.30
N ILE A 239 19.09 32.67 41.90
CA ILE A 239 19.59 32.54 43.27
C ILE A 239 21.11 32.41 43.22
N LEU A 240 21.81 33.21 44.02
CA LEU A 240 23.28 33.23 44.09
C LEU A 240 23.79 32.47 45.31
N SER A 241 23.06 32.51 46.42
CA SER A 241 23.33 31.74 47.64
C SER A 241 22.06 31.58 48.46
N GLU A 242 22.13 30.87 49.60
CA GLU A 242 21.03 30.77 50.56
C GLU A 242 20.55 32.14 51.08
N GLU A 243 21.35 33.20 50.98
CA GLU A 243 20.98 34.53 51.48
C GLU A 243 20.83 35.57 50.37
N THR A 244 21.22 35.28 49.12
CA THR A 244 21.28 36.30 48.07
C THR A 244 20.68 35.83 46.75
N ALA A 245 19.95 36.72 46.10
CA ALA A 245 19.37 36.47 44.79
C ALA A 245 19.37 37.73 43.91
N ILE A 246 19.50 37.55 42.60
CA ILE A 246 19.23 38.55 41.59
C ILE A 246 17.73 38.56 41.35
N VAL A 247 17.14 39.75 41.35
CA VAL A 247 15.72 39.95 41.05
C VAL A 247 15.56 40.71 39.75
N ASP A 248 14.35 40.77 39.22
CA ASP A 248 14.05 41.71 38.15
C ASP A 248 13.98 43.13 38.70
N ARG A 249 14.32 44.09 37.84
CA ARG A 249 14.10 45.49 38.13
C ARG A 249 12.58 45.72 38.16
N PRO A 250 12.03 46.43 39.17
CA PRO A 250 10.64 46.84 39.13
C PRO A 250 10.34 47.71 37.90
#